data_AF-A0A8T3PPD4-F1
#
_entry.id   AF-A0A8T3PPD4-F1
#
_cell.length_a   1.000
_cell.length_b   1.000
_cell.length_c   1.000
_cell.angle_alpha   90.00
_cell.angle_beta   90.00
_cell.angle_gamma   90.00
#
_symmetry.space_group_name_H-M   'P 1'
#
loop_
_entity.id
_entity.type
_entity.pdbx_description
1 polymer ?
#
loop_
_entity_poly.entity_id
_entity_poly.type
_entity_poly.pdbx_seq_one_letter_code
_entity_poly.pdbx_strand_id
1 'polypeptide(L)'
;MQPPAPPEITAVEVVAAQPTEADRVAMAQLSAETNRSLPPVAYVVKVRLKTKPPVTSMAWALYVGDVLIPKYWEYEDGIYFTVLDPQFFADHKGKGLRFSQNGIDFFDTGMKLAAPTAPAAAAKAKGKAARLPLQADVLK
;
A
#
# COMPACT_ATOMS: atom_id res chain seq x y z
N MET A 1 14.50 -27.16 2.66
CA MET A 1 13.14 -26.82 3.15
C MET A 1 12.37 -26.25 1.99
N GLN A 2 11.12 -26.66 1.79
CA GLN A 2 10.28 -26.12 0.73
C GLN A 2 9.87 -24.68 1.11
N PRO A 3 10.00 -23.68 0.24
CA PRO A 3 9.55 -22.33 0.55
C PRO A 3 8.03 -22.35 0.83
N PRO A 4 7.55 -21.53 1.79
CA PRO A 4 6.14 -21.44 2.09
C PRO A 4 5.38 -21.01 0.83
N ALA A 5 4.17 -21.55 0.64
CA ALA A 5 3.31 -21.10 -0.44
C ALA A 5 3.02 -19.59 -0.30
N PRO A 6 3.09 -18.82 -1.40
CA PRO A 6 2.80 -17.40 -1.34
C PRO A 6 1.34 -17.15 -0.93
N PRO A 7 1.04 -15.99 -0.29
CA PRO A 7 -0.32 -15.61 0.03
C PRO A 7 -1.19 -15.53 -1.24
N GLU A 8 -2.37 -16.15 -1.23
CA GLU A 8 -3.33 -16.01 -2.35
C GLU A 8 -4.06 -14.67 -2.20
N ILE A 9 -3.83 -13.75 -3.14
CA ILE A 9 -4.47 -12.43 -3.17
C ILE A 9 -5.84 -12.55 -3.83
N THR A 10 -6.87 -11.96 -3.20
CA THR A 10 -8.22 -11.88 -3.77
C THR A 10 -8.55 -10.50 -4.33
N ALA A 11 -7.97 -9.43 -3.78
CA ALA A 11 -8.16 -8.08 -4.27
C ALA A 11 -7.01 -7.16 -3.85
N VAL A 12 -6.78 -6.12 -4.66
CA VAL A 12 -5.88 -5.01 -4.32
C VAL A 12 -6.61 -3.70 -4.51
N GLU A 13 -6.57 -2.85 -3.50
CA GLU A 13 -7.19 -1.53 -3.48
C GLU A 13 -6.16 -0.50 -3.01
N VAL A 14 -6.22 0.71 -3.56
CA VAL A 14 -5.36 1.82 -3.12
C VAL A 14 -6.24 2.97 -2.68
N VAL A 15 -6.24 3.28 -1.38
CA VAL A 15 -7.11 4.29 -0.80
C VAL A 15 -6.29 5.46 -0.27
N ALA A 16 -6.66 6.68 -0.65
CA ALA A 16 -6.08 7.89 -0.05
C ALA A 16 -6.66 8.13 1.36
N ALA A 17 -5.78 8.34 2.34
CA ALA A 17 -6.13 8.57 3.73
C ALA A 17 -5.30 9.72 4.35
N GLN A 18 -5.74 10.21 5.51
CA GLN A 18 -4.95 11.14 6.31
C GLN A 18 -3.65 10.45 6.77
N PRO A 19 -2.49 11.11 6.67
CA PRO A 19 -1.24 10.56 7.18
C PRO A 19 -1.26 10.50 8.71
N THR A 20 -0.76 9.40 9.26
CA THR A 20 -0.46 9.28 10.69
C THR A 20 0.68 10.21 11.09
N GLU A 21 0.96 10.34 12.38
CA GLU A 21 2.14 11.09 12.84
C GLU A 21 3.45 10.49 12.29
N ALA A 22 3.59 9.17 12.33
CA ALA A 22 4.73 8.46 11.76
C ALA A 22 4.88 8.69 10.25
N ASP A 23 3.76 8.76 9.52
CA ASP A 23 3.80 9.09 8.09
C ASP A 23 4.22 10.53 7.86
N ARG A 24 3.76 11.49 8.66
CA ARG A 24 4.18 12.89 8.54
C ARG A 24 5.68 13.05 8.74
N VAL A 25 6.26 12.34 9.71
CA VAL A 25 7.71 12.32 9.93
C VAL A 25 8.43 11.74 8.72
N ALA A 26 7.98 10.59 8.22
CA ALA A 26 8.56 9.96 7.03
C ALA A 26 8.42 10.83 5.76
N MET A 27 7.29 11.52 5.60
CA MET A 27 7.06 12.47 4.51
C MET A 27 7.99 13.67 4.59
N ALA A 28 8.23 14.21 5.79
CA ALA A 28 9.17 15.31 5.99
C ALA A 28 10.60 14.89 5.60
N GLN A 29 11.02 13.69 6.01
CA GLN A 29 12.31 13.12 5.62
C GLN A 29 12.40 12.93 4.10
N LEU A 30 11.40 12.29 3.48
CA LEU A 30 11.38 12.07 2.03
C LEU A 30 11.35 13.39 1.24
N SER A 31 10.64 14.40 1.75
CA SER A 31 10.61 15.74 1.15
C SER A 31 11.99 16.41 1.20
N ALA A 32 12.71 16.25 2.31
CA ALA A 32 14.07 16.77 2.47
C ALA A 32 15.08 16.04 1.56
N GLU A 33 14.99 14.72 1.43
CA GLU A 33 15.87 13.90 0.59
C GLU A 33 15.65 14.15 -0.90
N THR A 34 14.39 14.32 -1.32
CA THR A 34 14.04 14.49 -2.74
C THR A 34 13.94 15.95 -3.18
N ASN A 35 14.03 16.89 -2.24
CA ASN A 35 13.77 18.32 -2.46
C ASN A 35 12.42 18.60 -3.14
N ARG A 36 11.39 17.78 -2.81
CA ARG A 36 10.03 17.90 -3.32
C ARG A 36 9.05 18.11 -2.19
N SER A 37 8.05 18.95 -2.41
CA SER A 37 6.91 19.06 -1.49
C SER A 37 5.94 17.91 -1.74
N LEU A 38 5.69 17.10 -0.71
CA LEU A 38 4.69 16.02 -0.78
C LEU A 38 3.32 16.52 -0.33
N PRO A 39 2.23 16.15 -1.02
CA PRO A 39 0.89 16.46 -0.55
C PRO A 39 0.64 15.73 0.79
N PRO A 40 -0.14 16.29 1.74
CA PRO A 40 -0.37 15.72 3.07
C PRO A 40 -1.34 14.53 3.02
N VAL A 41 -1.00 13.50 2.26
CA VAL A 41 -1.81 12.33 1.93
C VAL A 41 -0.95 11.07 2.09
N ALA A 42 -1.52 10.04 2.70
CA ALA A 42 -0.95 8.70 2.69
C ALA A 42 -1.82 7.79 1.81
N TYR A 43 -1.18 7.00 0.95
CA TYR A 43 -1.86 6.04 0.10
C TYR A 43 -1.72 4.65 0.70
N VAL A 44 -2.84 4.09 1.16
CA VAL A 44 -2.92 2.75 1.74
C VAL A 44 -3.22 1.75 0.63
N VAL A 45 -2.23 0.93 0.30
CA VAL A 45 -2.36 -0.20 -0.61
C VAL A 45 -2.86 -1.40 0.20
N LYS A 46 -4.18 -1.63 0.19
CA LYS A 46 -4.81 -2.79 0.82
C LYS A 46 -4.66 -4.00 -0.09
N VAL A 47 -4.17 -5.10 0.46
CA VAL A 47 -4.08 -6.40 -0.20
C VAL A 47 -4.93 -7.37 0.59
N ARG A 48 -6.07 -7.76 0.02
CA ARG A 48 -6.95 -8.78 0.60
C ARG A 48 -6.41 -10.15 0.30
N LEU A 49 -6.35 -10.97 1.32
CA LEU A 49 -5.83 -12.33 1.23
C LEU A 49 -6.97 -13.32 1.40
N LYS A 50 -6.97 -14.39 0.61
CA LYS A 50 -7.92 -15.49 0.79
C LYS A 50 -7.66 -16.25 2.09
N THR A 51 -6.39 -16.35 2.46
CA THR A 51 -5.94 -17.01 3.68
C THR A 51 -4.73 -16.26 4.20
N LYS A 52 -4.68 -15.99 5.50
CA LYS A 52 -3.50 -15.36 6.11
C LYS A 52 -2.30 -16.30 5.96
N PRO A 53 -1.13 -15.79 5.51
CA PRO A 53 0.06 -16.61 5.42
C PRO A 53 0.43 -17.11 6.82
N PRO A 54 1.07 -18.29 6.91
CA PRO A 54 1.61 -18.76 8.17
C PRO A 54 2.59 -17.72 8.73
N VAL A 55 2.56 -17.52 10.04
CA VAL A 55 3.54 -16.67 10.72
C VAL A 55 4.91 -17.34 10.60
N THR A 56 5.81 -16.71 9.86
CA THR A 56 7.20 -17.18 9.73
C THR A 56 8.15 -16.09 10.22
N SER A 57 9.42 -16.43 10.47
CA SER A 57 10.46 -15.45 10.78
C SER A 57 10.80 -14.53 9.60
N MET A 58 10.26 -14.81 8.40
CA MET A 58 10.50 -14.02 7.19
C MET A 58 9.23 -13.26 6.80
N ALA A 59 9.31 -11.93 6.80
CA ALA A 59 8.21 -11.08 6.35
C ALA A 59 8.04 -11.16 4.82
N TRP A 60 6.80 -11.11 4.35
CA TRP A 60 6.52 -10.94 2.93
C TRP A 60 6.68 -9.48 2.52
N ALA A 61 7.50 -9.25 1.52
CA ALA A 61 7.71 -7.96 0.88
C ALA A 61 6.92 -7.89 -0.43
N LEU A 62 6.23 -6.76 -0.66
CA LEU A 62 5.48 -6.50 -1.89
C LEU A 62 6.31 -5.67 -2.86
N TYR A 63 6.36 -6.12 -4.11
CA TYR A 63 7.06 -5.45 -5.20
C TYR A 63 6.08 -5.03 -6.30
N VAL A 64 6.30 -3.84 -6.87
CA VAL A 64 5.61 -3.36 -8.06
C VAL A 64 6.60 -3.21 -9.20
N GLY A 65 6.62 -4.17 -10.13
CA GLY A 65 7.79 -4.35 -10.98
C GLY A 65 9.00 -4.62 -10.09
N ASP A 66 10.09 -3.86 -10.25
CA ASP A 66 11.35 -4.06 -9.49
C ASP A 66 11.47 -3.19 -8.23
N VAL A 67 10.39 -2.49 -7.84
CA VAL A 67 10.40 -1.58 -6.68
C VAL A 67 9.69 -2.21 -5.49
N LEU A 68 10.41 -2.29 -4.38
CA LEU A 68 9.89 -2.71 -3.08
C LEU A 68 8.97 -1.63 -2.47
N ILE A 69 7.82 -2.04 -1.93
CA ILE A 69 7.04 -1.23 -1.01
C ILE A 69 7.42 -1.62 0.43
N PRO A 70 8.15 -0.76 1.17
CA PRO A 70 8.90 -1.18 2.36
C PRO A 70 8.07 -1.36 3.63
N LYS A 71 6.89 -0.75 3.74
CA LYS A 71 6.08 -0.77 4.97
C LYS A 71 5.00 -1.84 4.89
N TYR A 72 5.10 -2.88 5.73
CA TYR A 72 4.10 -3.95 5.83
C TYR A 72 3.39 -3.89 7.19
N TRP A 73 2.06 -4.00 7.20
CA TRP A 73 1.26 -4.25 8.40
C TRP A 73 0.08 -5.16 8.06
N GLU A 74 -0.55 -5.71 9.08
CA GLU A 74 -1.72 -6.58 8.95
C GLU A 74 -3.00 -5.85 9.37
N TYR A 75 -4.12 -6.26 8.78
CA TYR A 75 -5.47 -5.91 9.22
C TYR A 75 -6.38 -7.15 9.16
N GLU A 76 -7.67 -7.00 9.45
CA GLU A 76 -8.58 -8.16 9.57
C GLU A 76 -8.60 -9.02 8.30
N ASP A 77 -8.79 -8.39 7.13
CA ASP A 77 -8.94 -9.08 5.83
C ASP A 77 -7.63 -9.31 5.06
N GLY A 78 -6.47 -8.94 5.60
CA GLY A 78 -5.21 -9.12 4.88
C GLY A 78 -4.06 -8.25 5.36
N ILE A 79 -3.28 -7.74 4.41
CA ILE A 79 -2.10 -6.92 4.66
C ILE A 79 -2.22 -5.59 3.94
N TYR A 80 -1.52 -4.58 4.44
CA TYR A 80 -1.47 -3.29 3.78
C TYR A 80 -0.08 -2.70 3.77
N PHE A 81 0.12 -1.81 2.80
CA PHE A 81 1.34 -1.05 2.62
C PHE A 81 1.02 0.44 2.50
N THR A 82 1.94 1.28 2.97
CA THR A 82 1.77 2.74 2.86
C THR A 82 2.76 3.31 1.86
N VAL A 83 2.24 4.02 0.87
CA VAL A 83 3.01 4.82 -0.10
C VAL A 83 2.75 6.29 0.16
N LEU A 84 3.81 7.09 0.23
CA LEU A 84 3.76 8.51 0.57
C LEU A 84 3.99 9.42 -0.64
N ASP A 85 4.72 8.94 -1.64
CA ASP A 85 4.97 9.68 -2.87
C ASP A 85 3.89 9.37 -3.91
N PRO A 86 3.03 10.33 -4.31
CA PRO A 86 2.05 10.11 -5.37
C PRO A 86 2.70 9.78 -6.72
N GLN A 87 3.94 10.24 -6.97
CA GLN A 87 4.68 9.94 -8.20
C GLN A 87 4.89 8.44 -8.39
N PHE A 88 4.98 7.68 -7.29
CA PHE A 88 5.06 6.22 -7.34
C PHE A 88 3.89 5.62 -8.16
N PHE A 89 2.67 6.13 -8.00
CA PHE A 89 1.53 5.62 -8.77
C PHE A 89 1.55 6.10 -10.21
N ALA A 90 2.11 7.27 -10.51
CA ALA A 90 2.31 7.71 -11.88
C ALA A 90 3.28 6.77 -12.63
N ASP A 91 4.34 6.32 -11.95
CA ASP A 91 5.41 5.53 -12.56
C ASP A 91 5.12 4.01 -12.57
N HIS A 92 4.28 3.53 -11.66
CA HIS A 92 4.10 2.08 -11.40
C HIS A 92 2.66 1.56 -11.53
N LYS A 93 1.65 2.42 -11.71
CA LYS A 93 0.27 1.97 -11.93
C LYS A 93 0.18 0.96 -13.08
N GLY A 94 -0.60 -0.10 -12.88
CA GLY A 94 -0.81 -1.13 -13.89
C GLY A 94 0.33 -2.14 -14.04
N LYS A 95 1.46 -1.96 -13.34
CA LYS A 95 2.52 -2.98 -13.25
C LYS A 95 2.07 -4.13 -12.34
N GLY A 96 2.59 -5.31 -12.63
CA GLY A 96 2.32 -6.53 -11.87
C GLY A 96 2.86 -6.46 -10.44
N LEU A 97 2.12 -7.06 -9.53
CA LEU A 97 2.47 -7.20 -8.13
C LEU A 97 3.14 -8.55 -7.90
N ARG A 98 4.29 -8.53 -7.22
CA ARG A 98 5.05 -9.73 -6.86
C ARG A 98 5.33 -9.75 -5.37
N PHE A 99 5.27 -10.94 -4.77
CA PHE A 99 5.72 -11.16 -3.40
C PHE A 99 7.12 -11.77 -3.38
N SER A 100 7.90 -11.43 -2.36
CA SER A 100 9.16 -12.09 -2.06
C SER A 100 9.44 -12.07 -0.56
N GLN A 101 10.10 -13.10 -0.03
CA GLN A 101 10.60 -13.11 1.35
C GLN A 101 12.10 -12.83 1.44
N ASN A 102 12.84 -12.94 0.32
CA ASN A 102 14.30 -12.86 0.29
C ASN A 102 14.83 -11.86 -0.75
N GLY A 103 13.96 -11.22 -1.53
CA GLY A 103 14.32 -10.30 -2.61
C GLY A 103 14.93 -10.97 -3.84
N ILE A 104 14.94 -12.31 -3.90
CA ILE A 104 15.55 -13.11 -4.97
C ILE A 104 14.46 -13.92 -5.66
N ASP A 105 13.67 -14.66 -4.89
CA ASP A 105 12.56 -15.46 -5.37
C ASP A 105 11.30 -14.62 -5.38
N PHE A 106 10.67 -14.50 -6.56
CA PHE A 106 9.47 -13.70 -6.75
C PHE A 106 8.29 -14.58 -7.14
N PHE A 107 7.18 -14.36 -6.46
CA PHE A 107 5.90 -14.99 -6.74
C PHE A 107 4.98 -13.96 -7.38
N ASP A 108 4.59 -14.20 -8.64
CA ASP A 108 3.58 -13.39 -9.30
C ASP A 108 2.21 -13.62 -8.63
N THR A 109 1.51 -12.52 -8.37
CA THR A 109 0.20 -12.55 -7.72
C THR A 109 -0.96 -12.55 -8.71
N GLY A 110 -0.69 -12.35 -10.00
CA GLY A 110 -1.69 -12.14 -11.05
C GLY A 110 -2.39 -10.77 -10.98
N MET A 111 -2.09 -9.97 -9.96
CA MET A 111 -2.71 -8.67 -9.69
C MET A 111 -1.82 -7.53 -10.19
N LYS A 112 -2.44 -6.40 -10.52
CA LYS A 112 -1.74 -5.17 -10.93
C LYS A 112 -1.95 -4.09 -9.88
N LEU A 113 -0.98 -3.20 -9.74
CA LEU A 113 -1.11 -2.04 -8.86
C LEU A 113 -2.28 -1.16 -9.35
N ALA A 114 -3.29 -1.03 -8.51
CA ALA A 114 -4.45 -0.19 -8.78
C ALA A 114 -4.08 1.30 -8.73
N ALA A 115 -4.87 2.13 -9.42
CA ALA A 115 -4.78 3.57 -9.23
C ALA A 115 -5.32 3.94 -7.83
N PRO A 116 -4.78 4.99 -7.19
CA PRO A 116 -5.42 5.55 -6.00
C PRO A 116 -6.86 5.94 -6.31
N THR A 117 -7.81 5.37 -5.58
CA THR A 117 -9.20 5.83 -5.60
C THR A 117 -9.32 7.09 -4.74
N ALA A 118 -9.97 8.11 -5.30
CA ALA A 118 -10.43 9.24 -4.49
C ALA A 118 -11.43 8.71 -3.44
N PRO A 119 -11.43 9.24 -2.21
CA PRO A 119 -12.30 8.71 -1.16
C PRO A 119 -13.77 8.84 -1.57
N ALA A 120 -14.47 7.70 -1.64
CA ALA A 120 -15.89 7.63 -2.00
C ALA A 120 -16.81 8.32 -0.97
N ALA A 121 -16.31 8.70 0.22
CA ALA A 121 -17.11 9.16 1.34
C ALA A 121 -17.51 10.65 1.34
N ALA A 122 -17.14 11.45 0.33
CA ALA A 122 -17.56 12.87 0.31
C ALA A 122 -17.93 13.45 -1.06
N ALA A 123 -18.04 12.60 -2.09
CA ALA A 123 -18.58 13.03 -3.39
C ALA A 123 -20.10 13.31 -3.38
N LYS A 124 -20.81 13.08 -2.26
CA LYS A 124 -22.25 13.35 -2.13
C LYS A 124 -22.63 14.57 -1.28
N ALA A 125 -21.68 15.30 -0.69
CA ALA A 125 -21.96 16.51 0.06
C ALA A 125 -21.50 17.74 -0.75
N LYS A 126 -22.41 18.33 -1.52
CA LYS A 126 -22.23 19.66 -2.12
C LYS A 126 -21.74 20.65 -1.04
N GLY A 127 -20.49 21.10 -1.12
CA GLY A 127 -20.02 22.33 -0.46
C GLY A 127 -18.97 22.21 0.66
N LYS A 128 -18.50 21.02 1.06
CA LYS A 128 -17.31 20.91 1.94
C LYS A 128 -16.26 20.02 1.28
N ALA A 129 -15.02 20.50 1.20
CA ALA A 129 -13.90 19.71 0.74
C ALA A 129 -13.89 18.36 1.48
N ALA A 130 -13.99 17.28 0.71
CA ALA A 130 -13.95 15.92 1.18
C ALA A 130 -12.71 15.71 2.06
N ARG A 131 -12.89 15.66 3.39
CA ARG A 131 -11.79 15.31 4.29
C ARG A 131 -11.44 13.84 4.04
N LEU A 132 -10.17 13.56 3.78
CA LEU A 132 -9.69 12.17 3.62
C LEU A 132 -10.06 11.36 4.88
N PRO A 133 -10.40 10.06 4.74
CA PRO A 133 -10.64 9.20 5.90
C PRO A 133 -9.37 9.03 6.75
N LEU A 134 -9.51 8.66 8.02
CA LEU A 134 -8.35 8.22 8.81
C LEU A 134 -7.88 6.85 8.30
N GLN A 135 -6.59 6.55 8.40
CA GLN A 135 -6.08 5.21 8.03
C GLN A 135 -6.77 4.11 8.83
N ALA A 136 -7.01 4.33 10.12
CA ALA A 136 -7.73 3.38 10.96
C ALA A 136 -9.16 3.08 10.46
N ASP A 137 -9.81 4.00 9.74
CA ASP A 137 -11.13 3.76 9.15
C ASP A 137 -11.05 3.00 7.83
N VAL A 138 -9.97 3.18 7.09
CA VAL A 138 -9.69 2.47 5.83
C VAL A 138 -9.26 1.03 6.09
N LEU A 139 -8.67 0.74 7.25
CA LEU A 139 -8.14 -0.56 7.64
C LEU A 139 -9.13 -1.42 8.46
N LYS A 140 -10.38 -0.97 8.57
CA LYS A 140 -11.49 -1.82 9.03
C LYS A 140 -11.89 -2.83 7.96
#